data_AF-A0A958JDV9-F1
#
_entry.id   AF-A0A958JDV9-F1
#
_cell.length_a   1.000
_cell.length_b   1.000
_cell.length_c   1.000
_cell.angle_alpha   90.00
_cell.angle_beta   90.00
_cell.angle_gamma   90.00
#
_symmetry.space_group_name_H-M   'P 1'
#
loop_
_entity.id
_entity.type
_entity.pdbx_description
1 polymer ?
#
loop_
_entity_poly.entity_id
_entity_poly.type
_entity_poly.pdbx_seq_one_letter_code
_entity_poly.pdbx_strand_id
1 'polypeptide(L)' 'VMWETLPTGQFRHSDHRFEWDRQEFQDWSNRVAKKHGYSVRFLPVGPEDEKVGSPTQMGVFVRIV' A
#
# COMPACT_ATOMS: atom_id res chain seq x y z
N VAL A 1 1.82 8.86 -11.12
CA VAL A 1 2.83 9.87 -10.72
C VAL A 1 4.07 9.10 -10.37
N MET A 2 5.18 9.40 -11.03
CA MET A 2 6.50 8.80 -10.76
C MET A 2 7.42 9.90 -10.25
N TRP A 3 8.25 9.59 -9.26
CA TRP A 3 9.21 10.53 -8.71
C TRP A 3 10.59 10.23 -9.26
N GLU A 4 10.90 10.81 -10.42
CA GLU A 4 12.13 10.53 -11.19
C GLU A 4 13.41 10.84 -10.41
N THR A 5 13.35 11.76 -9.44
CA THR A 5 14.50 12.22 -8.66
C THR A 5 14.46 11.78 -7.20
N LEU A 6 13.56 10.88 -6.78
CA LEU A 6 13.54 10.41 -5.40
C LEU A 6 14.74 9.48 -5.17
N PRO A 7 15.71 9.84 -4.32
CA PRO A 7 16.84 8.97 -4.05
C PRO A 7 16.35 7.70 -3.34
N THR A 8 16.93 6.55 -3.67
CA THR A 8 16.64 5.29 -2.99
C THR A 8 16.78 5.46 -1.47
N GLY A 9 15.74 5.09 -0.72
CA GLY A 9 15.73 5.18 0.74
C GLY A 9 15.24 6.52 1.32
N GLN A 10 14.77 7.46 0.49
CA GLN A 10 14.08 8.67 0.95
C GLN A 10 12.56 8.53 0.86
N PHE A 11 11.85 9.24 1.75
CA PHE A 11 10.40 9.36 1.68
C PHE A 11 9.99 10.37 0.61
N ARG A 12 8.85 10.10 -0.02
CA ARG A 12 8.17 11.00 -0.97
C ARG A 12 7.75 12.31 -0.32
N HIS A 13 7.54 12.30 1.00
CA HIS A 13 7.23 13.50 1.78
C HIS A 13 8.00 13.49 3.10
N SER A 14 8.55 14.64 3.51
CA SER A 14 9.36 14.77 4.72
C SER A 14 8.61 14.49 6.03
N ASP A 15 7.28 14.52 5.98
CA ASP A 15 6.40 14.23 7.13
C ASP A 15 6.03 12.74 7.26
N HIS A 16 6.36 11.92 6.25
CA HIS A 16 6.16 10.48 6.37
C HIS A 16 7.16 9.90 7.36
N ARG A 17 6.67 9.04 8.25
CA ARG A 17 7.53 8.30 9.20
C ARG A 17 7.95 6.94 8.65
N PHE A 18 7.20 6.44 7.69
CA PHE A 18 7.46 5.21 6.94
C PHE A 18 6.67 5.28 5.63
N GLU A 19 7.12 4.52 4.65
CA GLU A 19 6.38 4.25 3.42
C GLU A 19 6.51 2.76 3.13
N TRP A 20 5.41 2.03 3.22
CA TRP A 20 5.44 0.59 2.98
C TRP A 20 5.55 0.26 1.51
N ASP A 21 6.33 -0.78 1.23
CA ASP A 21 6.23 -1.47 -0.05
C ASP A 21 4.90 -2.23 -0.18
N ARG A 22 4.72 -2.92 -1.31
CA ARG A 22 3.49 -3.68 -1.57
C ARG A 22 3.31 -4.85 -0.61
N GLN A 23 4.38 -5.55 -0.28
CA GLN A 23 4.35 -6.74 0.55
C GLN A 23 4.07 -6.36 2.01
N GLU A 24 4.74 -5.33 2.53
CA GLU A 24 4.57 -4.84 3.89
C GLU A 24 3.12 -4.39 4.16
N PHE A 25 2.55 -3.61 3.23
CA PHE A 25 1.16 -3.15 3.34
C PHE A 25 0.16 -4.31 3.26
N GLN A 26 0.36 -5.26 2.34
CA GLN A 26 -0.52 -6.41 2.19
C GLN A 26 -0.45 -7.34 3.41
N ASP A 27 0.75 -7.63 3.91
CA ASP A 27 0.95 -8.48 5.08
C ASP A 27 0.33 -7.87 6.34
N TRP A 28 0.54 -6.56 6.55
CA TRP A 28 -0.10 -5.85 7.66
C TRP A 28 -1.63 -5.91 7.53
N SER A 29 -2.17 -5.62 6.35
CA SER A 29 -3.61 -5.60 6.10
C SER A 29 -4.24 -6.97 6.30
N ASN A 30 -3.60 -8.04 5.81
CA ASN A 30 -4.07 -9.41 5.99
C ASN A 30 -4.08 -9.83 7.47
N ARG A 31 -3.05 -9.46 8.24
CA ARG A 31 -3.02 -9.72 9.70
C ARG A 31 -4.17 -9.00 10.42
N VAL A 32 -4.42 -7.73 10.09
CA VAL A 32 -5.54 -6.94 10.65
C VAL A 32 -6.88 -7.59 10.28
N ALA A 33 -7.07 -7.92 9.00
CA ALA A 33 -8.32 -8.53 8.51
C ALA A 33 -8.63 -9.84 9.26
N LYS A 34 -7.66 -10.75 9.34
CA LYS A 34 -7.77 -12.01 10.09
C LYS A 34 -8.10 -11.81 11.56
N LYS A 35 -7.40 -10.88 12.23
CA LYS A 35 -7.58 -10.61 13.67
C LYS A 35 -8.98 -10.09 14.00
N HIS A 36 -9.61 -9.36 13.07
CA HIS A 36 -10.85 -8.65 13.33
C HIS A 36 -12.08 -9.22 12.60
N GLY A 37 -11.94 -10.35 11.89
CA GLY A 37 -13.06 -11.00 11.19
C GLY A 37 -13.46 -10.28 9.90
N TYR A 38 -12.48 -9.73 9.18
CA TYR A 38 -12.67 -9.12 7.87
C TYR A 38 -11.95 -9.93 6.79
N SER A 39 -12.42 -9.82 5.56
CA SER A 39 -11.62 -10.02 4.36
C SER A 39 -11.07 -8.67 3.90
N VAL A 40 -9.97 -8.68 3.15
CA VAL A 40 -9.41 -7.47 2.55
C VAL A 40 -9.15 -7.70 1.06
N ARG A 41 -9.52 -6.71 0.24
CA ARG A 41 -9.21 -6.66 -1.20
C ARG A 41 -8.30 -5.48 -1.48
N PHE A 42 -7.25 -5.71 -2.26
CA PHE A 42 -6.29 -4.66 -2.64
C PHE A 42 -6.66 -4.04 -3.97
N LEU A 43 -6.53 -2.71 -4.05
CA LEU A 43 -6.80 -1.93 -5.25
C LEU A 43 -5.73 -0.86 -5.45
N PRO A 44 -5.37 -0.56 -6.71
CA PRO A 44 -4.54 0.58 -7.02
C PRO A 44 -5.32 1.89 -6.95
N VAL A 45 -4.63 2.99 -6.68
CA VAL A 45 -5.13 4.35 -6.93
C VAL A 45 -4.08 5.12 -7.74
N GLY A 46 -4.49 5.60 -8.91
CA GLY A 46 -3.63 6.28 -9.88
C GLY A 46 -3.12 5.36 -11.00
N PRO A 47 -2.29 5.89 -11.93
CA PRO A 47 -1.72 5.12 -13.03
C PRO A 47 -0.82 4.00 -12.52
N GLU A 48 -0.95 2.82 -13.12
CA GLU A 48 -0.13 1.66 -12.80
C GLU A 48 1.10 1.59 -13.71
N ASP A 49 2.27 1.41 -13.10
CA ASP A 49 3.52 1.10 -13.78
C ASP A 49 3.83 -0.40 -13.61
N GLU A 50 4.32 -1.06 -14.67
CA GLU A 50 4.57 -2.51 -14.65
C GLU A 50 5.60 -2.94 -13.60
N LYS A 51 6.57 -2.08 -13.28
CA LYS A 51 7.67 -2.42 -12.37
C LYS A 51 7.31 -2.09 -10.93
N VAL A 52 6.77 -0.89 -10.70
CA VAL A 52 6.57 -0.36 -9.34
C VAL A 52 5.10 -0.32 -8.89
N GLY A 53 4.16 -0.56 -9.80
CA GLY A 53 2.73 -0.50 -9.53
C GLY A 53 2.21 0.94 -9.48
N SER A 54 1.10 1.12 -8.77
CA SER A 54 0.46 2.43 -8.62
C SER A 54 1.08 3.27 -7.49
N PRO A 55 1.01 4.62 -7.57
CA PRO A 55 1.59 5.50 -6.56
C PRO A 55 0.93 5.37 -5.18
N THR A 56 -0.32 4.91 -5.14
CA THR A 56 -1.07 4.72 -3.90
C THR A 56 -1.67 3.32 -3.85
N GLN A 57 -1.49 2.67 -2.70
CA GLN A 57 -2.05 1.36 -2.38
C GLN A 57 -3.33 1.53 -1.56
N MET A 58 -4.37 0.75 -1.83
CA MET A 58 -5.64 0.79 -1.10
C MET A 58 -6.07 -0.62 -0.67
N GLY A 59 -6.51 -0.76 0.59
CA GLY A 59 -7.10 -1.99 1.13
C GLY A 59 -8.56 -1.76 1.50
N VAL A 60 -9.48 -2.50 0.89
CA VAL A 60 -10.92 -2.44 1.17
C VAL A 60 -11.29 -3.62 2.07
N PHE A 61 -11.67 -3.33 3.30
CA PHE A 61 -12.03 -4.33 4.31
C PHE A 61 -13.54 -4.58 4.30
N VAL A 62 -13.96 -5.85 4.25
CA VAL A 62 -15.37 -6.26 4.31
C VAL A 62 -15.54 -7.27 5.42
N ARG A 63 -16.52 -7.06 6.29
CA ARG A 63 -16.78 -7.96 7.41
C ARG A 63 -17.23 -9.31 6.88
N ILE A 64 -16.63 -10.38 7.39
CA ILE A 64 -17.07 -11.74 7.10
C ILE A 64 -18.32 -11.99 7.96
N VAL A 65 -19.45 -12.27 7.32
CA VAL A 65 -20.73 -12.59 7.97
C VAL A 65 -20.72 -14.04 8.43
#